data_AF-A0A7C2VBH8-F1
#
_entry.id   AF-A0A7C2VBH8-F1
#
_cell.length_a   1.000
_cell.length_b   1.000
_cell.length_c   1.000
_cell.angle_alpha   90.00
_cell.angle_beta   90.00
_cell.angle_gamma   90.00
#
_symmetry.space_group_name_H-M   'P 1'
#
loop_
_entity.id
_entity.type
_entity.pdbx_description
1 polymer ?
#
loop_
_entity_poly.entity_id
_entity_poly.type
_entity_poly.pdbx_seq_one_letter_code
_entity_poly.pdbx_strand_id
1 'polypeptide(L)'
;MLSPLCKVAFLGSFSLCLAVTTSAQVFGGGGATRTVSGQVVLTGGAATNVVVTLESTNRSFHRVVMTDAGGNFVFTGVPVGQHYISIEAHGYMPVRELLDVPPGTGALAVQYLLRPLAGERNVSTDPSVSVAALRIPPKARDEFRKGVQQLRAGDRTLARKHLENALKIYPQFPQALLALATLELQEEKPNLALEHLQQAVRIDNNYGDGYLLLSRVLNHLGRYSEAIEAAEKTNALLPNAWQAQFERGIAALALGNLAMATAALEQIERGASPDTPEAQLLRAGIYLKTERVLEAKAELQKFLLSHPNHNLASLARKTLEQIEANLPR
;
A
#
# COMPACT_ATOMS: atom_id res chain seq x y z
N MET A 1 57.44 70.66 0.27
CA MET A 1 58.63 70.69 1.13
C MET A 1 58.18 70.68 2.59
N LEU A 2 58.62 69.66 3.34
CA LEU A 2 58.93 69.59 4.78
C LEU A 2 58.17 70.48 5.81
N SER A 3 57.31 69.82 6.62
CA SER A 3 57.12 69.82 8.11
C SER A 3 57.15 71.15 8.93
N PRO A 4 56.96 71.22 10.28
CA PRO A 4 56.49 70.27 11.31
C PRO A 4 55.53 70.87 12.40
N LEU A 5 55.15 70.05 13.42
CA LEU A 5 54.82 70.40 14.83
C LEU A 5 53.53 71.18 15.16
N CYS A 6 52.60 70.57 15.94
CA CYS A 6 52.45 70.85 17.39
C CYS A 6 51.21 70.17 18.03
N LYS A 7 51.50 69.35 19.06
CA LYS A 7 50.89 69.29 20.41
C LYS A 7 49.39 68.99 20.67
N VAL A 8 49.22 67.84 21.35
CA VAL A 8 48.61 67.63 22.69
C VAL A 8 47.08 67.39 22.83
N ALA A 9 46.79 66.14 23.25
CA ALA A 9 45.82 65.62 24.23
C ALA A 9 44.30 65.86 24.09
N PHE A 10 43.52 64.76 24.09
CA PHE A 10 42.67 64.40 25.24
C PHE A 10 42.18 62.94 25.18
N LEU A 11 41.76 62.44 26.34
CA LEU A 11 41.51 61.05 26.74
C LEU A 11 40.39 60.31 26.01
N GLY A 12 40.46 58.97 25.97
CA GLY A 12 39.28 58.14 25.75
C GLY A 12 39.54 56.67 25.42
N SER A 13 39.67 55.86 26.48
CA SER A 13 39.16 54.47 26.55
C SER A 13 39.83 53.39 25.69
N PHE A 14 40.81 52.72 26.29
CA PHE A 14 41.17 51.33 25.98
C PHE A 14 39.96 50.41 26.24
N SER A 15 39.54 49.65 25.23
CA SER A 15 38.88 48.36 25.48
C SER A 15 39.58 47.27 24.68
N LEU A 16 40.06 46.32 25.47
CA LEU A 16 40.98 45.25 25.18
C LEU A 16 40.26 44.17 24.35
N CYS A 17 40.61 44.03 23.08
CA CYS A 17 40.14 42.93 22.24
C CYS A 17 40.95 41.67 22.57
N LEU A 18 40.55 40.95 23.63
CA LEU A 18 41.05 39.60 23.92
C LEU A 18 40.38 38.62 22.97
N ALA A 19 41.21 38.00 22.12
CA ALA A 19 40.86 36.83 21.35
C ALA A 19 40.45 35.69 22.30
N VAL A 20 39.15 35.47 22.44
CA VAL A 20 38.64 34.21 22.98
C VAL A 20 38.63 33.23 21.81
N THR A 21 39.62 32.35 21.80
CA THR A 21 39.53 31.08 21.10
C THR A 21 38.28 30.38 21.62
N THR A 22 37.19 30.49 20.86
CA THR A 22 36.02 29.65 21.11
C THR A 22 36.47 28.26 20.70
N SER A 23 36.84 27.46 21.70
CA SER A 23 36.72 26.02 21.55
C SER A 23 35.32 25.79 21.01
N ALA A 24 35.24 25.22 19.81
CA ALA A 24 34.02 24.65 19.31
C ALA A 24 33.65 23.55 20.31
N GLN A 25 32.91 23.92 21.35
CA GLN A 25 32.10 22.97 22.06
C GLN A 25 31.13 22.46 21.01
N VAL A 26 31.43 21.27 20.51
CA VAL A 26 30.47 20.40 19.87
C VAL A 26 29.37 20.23 20.92
N PHE A 27 28.37 21.11 20.88
CA PHE A 27 27.09 20.83 21.47
C PHE A 27 26.57 19.64 20.70
N GLY A 28 26.75 18.45 21.29
CA GLY A 28 25.97 17.29 20.92
C GLY A 28 24.51 17.71 21.04
N GLY A 29 23.89 17.97 19.89
CA GLY A 29 22.47 18.23 19.78
C GLY A 29 21.72 16.95 20.13
N GLY A 30 21.71 16.60 21.40
CA GLY A 30 20.75 15.67 21.98
C GLY A 30 19.40 16.35 21.88
N GLY A 31 18.76 16.25 20.72
CA GLY A 31 17.45 16.81 20.48
C GLY A 31 16.53 16.36 21.60
N ALA A 32 15.78 17.29 22.18
CA ALA A 32 14.82 16.95 23.22
C ALA A 32 13.96 15.78 22.70
N THR A 33 13.88 14.71 23.48
CA THR A 33 13.09 13.53 23.14
C THR A 33 11.91 13.39 24.07
N ARG A 34 10.85 12.76 23.58
CA ARG A 34 9.59 12.56 24.28
C ARG A 34 9.07 11.15 24.07
N THR A 35 8.26 10.67 25.00
CA THR A 35 7.52 9.42 24.84
C THR A 35 6.23 9.71 24.07
N VAL A 36 5.94 8.94 23.03
CA VAL A 36 4.66 8.98 22.32
C VAL A 36 3.95 7.68 22.62
N SER A 37 2.79 7.75 23.25
CA SER A 37 1.96 6.59 23.57
C SER A 37 0.60 6.75 22.94
N GLY A 38 -0.03 5.67 22.51
CA GLY A 38 -1.34 5.79 21.94
C GLY A 38 -2.09 4.50 21.86
N GLN A 39 -3.31 4.61 21.34
CA GLN A 39 -4.19 3.48 21.11
C GLN A 39 -4.66 3.47 19.67
N VAL A 40 -4.59 2.31 19.05
CA VAL A 40 -5.24 2.03 17.77
C VAL A 40 -6.56 1.33 18.05
N VAL A 41 -7.64 1.90 17.54
CA VAL A 41 -8.99 1.36 17.66
C VAL A 41 -9.45 0.93 16.27
N LEU A 42 -9.95 -0.30 16.15
CA LEU A 42 -10.59 -0.75 14.92
C LEU A 42 -12.09 -0.54 15.05
N THR A 43 -12.76 -0.28 13.93
CA THR A 43 -14.21 -0.10 13.94
C THR A 43 -14.97 -1.39 14.32
N GLY A 44 -14.29 -2.55 14.36
CA GLY A 44 -14.82 -3.86 14.78
C GLY A 44 -14.22 -4.42 16.09
N GLY A 45 -13.41 -3.67 16.84
CA GLY A 45 -12.81 -4.14 18.11
C GLY A 45 -11.42 -3.55 18.42
N ALA A 46 -10.71 -4.12 19.38
CA ALA A 46 -9.35 -3.70 19.71
C ALA A 46 -8.36 -4.08 18.60
N ALA A 47 -7.43 -3.18 18.28
CA ALA A 47 -6.44 -3.38 17.24
C ALA A 47 -5.25 -4.21 17.77
N THR A 48 -5.37 -5.53 17.88
CA THR A 48 -4.27 -6.38 18.39
C THR A 48 -3.24 -6.69 17.30
N ASN A 49 -1.94 -6.64 17.63
CA ASN A 49 -0.82 -6.94 16.73
C ASN A 49 -0.83 -6.13 15.42
N VAL A 50 -1.28 -4.87 15.50
CA VAL A 50 -1.24 -3.91 14.39
C VAL A 50 0.12 -3.22 14.39
N VAL A 51 0.70 -3.08 13.20
CA VAL A 51 2.01 -2.43 13.03
C VAL A 51 1.82 -0.92 13.05
N VAL A 52 2.55 -0.25 13.94
CA VAL A 52 2.63 1.20 14.03
C VAL A 52 4.07 1.62 13.77
N THR A 53 4.26 2.46 12.77
CA THR A 53 5.56 2.99 12.37
C THR A 53 5.59 4.49 12.62
N LEU A 54 6.69 4.98 13.20
CA LEU A 54 6.93 6.41 13.39
C LEU A 54 8.26 6.80 12.75
N GLU A 55 8.23 7.79 11.85
CA GLU A 55 9.38 8.25 11.07
C GLU A 55 9.51 9.77 11.12
N SER A 56 10.67 10.35 11.42
CA SER A 56 10.86 11.80 11.29
C SER A 56 10.83 12.23 9.82
N THR A 57 10.36 13.44 9.52
CA THR A 57 10.31 13.98 8.15
C THR A 57 11.70 14.07 7.48
N ASN A 58 12.75 14.23 8.26
CA ASN A 58 14.16 14.22 7.83
C ASN A 58 14.79 12.81 7.82
N ARG A 59 14.01 11.77 8.13
CA ARG A 59 14.42 10.36 8.25
C ARG A 59 15.49 10.05 9.31
N SER A 60 15.78 10.95 10.25
CA SER A 60 16.77 10.71 11.30
C SER A 60 16.30 9.76 12.40
N PHE A 61 14.98 9.55 12.50
CA PHE A 61 14.36 8.64 13.45
C PHE A 61 13.36 7.75 12.71
N HIS A 62 13.43 6.45 12.96
CA HIS A 62 12.50 5.48 12.42
C HIS A 62 12.34 4.36 13.45
N ARG A 63 11.10 4.11 13.89
CA ARG A 63 10.77 3.02 14.80
C ARG A 63 9.49 2.33 14.39
N VAL A 64 9.42 1.04 14.67
CA VAL A 64 8.26 0.20 14.44
C VAL A 64 7.93 -0.52 15.73
N VAL A 65 6.66 -0.49 16.14
CA VAL A 65 6.13 -1.21 17.30
C VAL A 65 4.83 -1.92 16.90
N MET A 66 4.45 -2.92 17.69
CA MET A 66 3.16 -3.59 17.55
C MET A 66 2.24 -3.20 18.70
N THR A 67 0.95 -3.11 18.42
CA THR A 67 -0.06 -2.87 19.44
C THR A 67 -0.33 -4.10 20.31
N ASP A 68 -0.60 -3.89 21.59
CA ASP A 68 -0.98 -4.94 22.54
C ASP A 68 -2.44 -5.45 22.34
N ALA A 69 -2.90 -6.34 23.21
CA ALA A 69 -4.28 -6.87 23.18
C ALA A 69 -5.37 -5.79 23.28
N GLY A 70 -5.07 -4.64 23.89
CA GLY A 70 -5.97 -3.48 24.02
C GLY A 70 -5.79 -2.44 22.91
N GLY A 71 -4.91 -2.68 21.93
CA GLY A 71 -4.60 -1.73 20.87
C GLY A 71 -3.57 -0.67 21.24
N ASN A 72 -2.91 -0.77 22.39
CA ASN A 72 -1.99 0.26 22.86
C ASN A 72 -0.58 0.09 22.26
N PHE A 73 0.09 1.20 21.99
CA PHE A 73 1.48 1.25 21.53
C PHE A 73 2.26 2.36 22.26
N VAL A 74 3.59 2.20 22.35
CA VAL A 74 4.47 3.18 22.98
C VAL A 74 5.78 3.29 22.22
N PHE A 75 6.16 4.50 21.85
CA PHE A 75 7.49 4.89 21.36
C PHE A 75 8.23 5.70 22.41
N THR A 76 9.46 5.32 22.71
CA THR A 76 10.33 6.04 23.63
C THR A 76 11.48 6.72 22.89
N GLY A 77 11.90 7.89 23.38
CA GLY A 77 13.02 8.64 22.81
C GLY A 77 12.71 9.26 21.44
N VAL A 78 11.45 9.65 21.19
CA VAL A 78 11.04 10.29 19.94
C VAL A 78 11.53 11.74 19.93
N PRO A 79 12.32 12.20 18.94
CA PRO A 79 12.74 13.59 18.85
C PRO A 79 11.55 14.55 18.80
N VAL A 80 11.72 15.76 19.33
CA VAL A 80 10.75 16.86 19.14
C VAL A 80 10.75 17.30 17.68
N GLY A 81 9.56 17.53 17.12
CA GLY A 81 9.35 17.96 15.74
C GLY A 81 8.35 17.08 14.97
N GLN A 82 8.31 17.26 13.66
CA GLN A 82 7.34 16.59 12.79
C GLN A 82 7.74 15.17 12.41
N HIS A 83 6.79 14.25 12.57
CA HIS A 83 6.93 12.83 12.27
C HIS A 83 5.77 12.36 11.40
N TYR A 84 5.98 11.38 10.54
CA TYR A 84 4.92 10.60 9.94
C TYR A 84 4.64 9.39 10.82
N ILE A 85 3.40 9.26 11.26
CA ILE A 85 2.90 8.01 11.82
C ILE A 85 2.20 7.23 10.72
N SER A 86 2.56 5.96 10.58
CA SER A 86 1.96 5.04 9.61
C SER A 86 1.40 3.83 10.35
N ILE A 87 0.12 3.51 10.12
CA ILE A 87 -0.56 2.40 10.78
C ILE A 87 -1.20 1.53 9.72
N GLU A 88 -0.81 0.27 9.71
CA GLU A 88 -1.27 -0.70 8.73
C GLU A 88 -1.93 -1.88 9.44
N ALA A 89 -3.23 -2.04 9.24
CA ALA A 89 -3.99 -3.20 9.70
C ALA A 89 -4.70 -3.84 8.52
N HIS A 90 -4.66 -5.18 8.46
CA HIS A 90 -5.31 -5.94 7.41
C HIS A 90 -6.82 -5.65 7.39
N GLY A 91 -7.35 -5.23 6.23
CA GLY A 91 -8.77 -4.89 6.06
C GLY A 91 -9.15 -3.46 6.43
N TYR A 92 -8.18 -2.62 6.81
CA TYR A 92 -8.40 -1.22 7.17
C TYR A 92 -7.62 -0.29 6.24
N MET A 93 -8.13 0.93 6.06
CA MET A 93 -7.39 1.97 5.35
C MET A 93 -6.07 2.24 6.09
N PRO A 94 -4.92 2.18 5.39
CA PRO A 94 -3.66 2.55 5.99
C PRO A 94 -3.74 4.03 6.38
N VAL A 95 -3.38 4.33 7.62
CA VAL A 95 -3.29 5.70 8.11
C VAL A 95 -1.86 6.16 7.91
N ARG A 96 -1.65 7.28 7.23
CA ARG A 96 -0.38 7.99 7.21
C ARG A 96 -0.62 9.47 7.47
N GLU A 97 -0.25 9.91 8.66
CA GLU A 97 -0.54 11.28 9.13
C GLU A 97 0.71 11.96 9.66
N LEU A 98 0.72 13.29 9.58
CA LEU A 98 1.77 14.11 10.17
C LEU A 98 1.46 14.32 11.66
N LEU A 99 2.30 13.79 12.54
CA LEU A 99 2.27 13.99 13.98
C LEU A 99 3.33 15.00 14.38
N ASP A 100 2.90 16.14 14.93
CA ASP A 100 3.80 17.08 15.57
C ASP A 100 4.07 16.67 17.02
N VAL A 101 5.34 16.48 17.37
CA VAL A 101 5.78 16.10 18.72
C VAL A 101 6.30 17.35 19.42
N PRO A 102 5.51 18.01 20.28
CA PRO A 102 5.93 19.25 20.93
C PRO A 102 6.93 18.98 22.06
N PRO A 103 7.80 19.96 22.39
CA PRO A 103 8.67 19.87 23.54
C PRO A 103 7.88 19.67 24.83
N GLY A 104 8.38 18.82 25.72
CA GLY A 104 7.76 18.58 27.03
C GLY A 104 8.21 17.28 27.68
N THR A 105 7.87 17.11 28.96
CA THR A 105 8.38 16.06 29.84
C THR A 105 7.44 14.86 30.02
N GLY A 106 6.17 14.98 29.58
CA GLY A 106 5.16 13.91 29.68
C GLY A 106 4.99 13.10 28.40
N ALA A 107 4.26 11.98 28.47
CA ALA A 107 3.90 11.23 27.26
C ALA A 107 2.93 12.05 26.38
N LEU A 108 3.17 12.07 25.07
CA LEU A 108 2.19 12.55 24.10
C LEU A 108 1.21 11.41 23.82
N ALA A 109 -0.05 11.59 24.23
CA ALA A 109 -1.11 10.62 24.02
C ALA A 109 -1.78 10.85 22.65
N VAL A 110 -1.89 9.80 21.84
CA VAL A 110 -2.53 9.84 20.51
C VAL A 110 -3.50 8.68 20.34
N GLN A 111 -4.57 8.88 19.58
CA GLN A 111 -5.53 7.81 19.30
C GLN A 111 -5.84 7.78 17.81
N TYR A 112 -5.82 6.58 17.22
CA TYR A 112 -6.08 6.38 15.81
C TYR A 112 -7.24 5.41 15.64
N LEU A 113 -8.32 5.91 15.04
CA LEU A 113 -9.45 5.07 14.64
C LEU A 113 -9.23 4.63 13.19
N LEU A 114 -8.93 3.36 13.00
CA LEU A 114 -8.80 2.79 11.68
C LEU A 114 -10.19 2.50 11.14
N ARG A 115 -10.45 3.05 9.95
CA ARG A 115 -11.65 2.80 9.17
C ARG A 115 -11.43 1.58 8.29
N PRO A 116 -12.42 0.67 8.15
CA PRO A 116 -12.31 -0.44 7.22
C PRO A 116 -12.02 0.10 5.82
N LEU A 117 -11.18 -0.61 5.07
CA LEU A 117 -11.01 -0.38 3.65
C LEU A 117 -12.42 -0.48 3.04
N ALA A 118 -12.89 0.56 2.34
CA ALA A 118 -14.27 0.61 1.87
C ALA A 118 -14.60 -0.63 1.03
N GLY A 119 -15.43 -1.51 1.60
CA GLY A 119 -15.66 -2.89 1.17
C GLY A 119 -16.24 -3.74 2.31
N GLU A 120 -15.88 -3.44 3.55
CA GLU A 120 -16.64 -3.90 4.73
C GLU A 120 -17.51 -2.74 5.25
N ARG A 121 -18.76 -2.69 4.81
CA ARG A 121 -19.79 -1.91 5.50
C ARG A 121 -19.89 -2.42 6.93
N ASN A 122 -19.33 -1.67 7.87
CA ASN A 122 -19.85 -1.67 9.22
C ASN A 122 -21.26 -1.10 9.14
N VAL A 123 -22.22 -1.96 9.43
CA VAL A 123 -23.64 -1.68 9.61
C VAL A 123 -23.77 -0.52 10.58
N SER A 124 -23.90 0.69 10.04
CA SER A 124 -24.50 1.81 10.76
C SER A 124 -26.00 1.59 10.75
N THR A 125 -26.58 1.87 11.90
CA THR A 125 -27.95 1.60 12.33
C THR A 125 -28.96 2.31 11.43
N ASP A 126 -29.46 1.59 10.43
CA ASP A 126 -30.74 1.82 9.76
C ASP A 126 -31.20 0.44 9.24
N PRO A 127 -32.42 -0.05 9.57
CA PRO A 127 -32.84 -1.42 9.24
C PRO A 127 -33.19 -1.55 7.75
N SER A 128 -32.17 -1.46 6.90
CA SER A 128 -32.14 -2.07 5.57
C SER A 128 -30.90 -2.95 5.46
N VAL A 129 -30.77 -3.86 6.43
CA VAL A 129 -29.81 -4.96 6.34
C VAL A 129 -30.11 -5.70 5.05
N SER A 130 -29.19 -5.67 4.09
CA SER A 130 -29.32 -6.49 2.88
C SER A 130 -29.58 -7.93 3.30
N VAL A 131 -30.75 -8.45 2.92
CA VAL A 131 -31.29 -9.75 3.33
C VAL A 131 -30.30 -10.90 3.04
N ALA A 132 -29.34 -10.69 2.13
CA ALA A 132 -28.29 -11.63 1.78
C ALA A 132 -27.25 -11.87 2.90
N ALA A 133 -26.81 -10.84 3.64
CA ALA A 133 -25.79 -10.98 4.68
C ALA A 133 -26.34 -11.67 5.95
N LEU A 134 -27.65 -11.55 6.20
CA LEU A 134 -28.37 -12.24 7.28
C LEU A 134 -28.62 -13.73 7.01
N ARG A 135 -28.43 -14.22 5.77
CA ARG A 135 -28.76 -15.60 5.35
C ARG A 135 -27.62 -16.61 5.46
N ILE A 136 -26.38 -16.19 5.72
CA ILE A 136 -25.25 -17.14 5.74
C ILE A 136 -25.29 -17.98 7.04
N PRO A 137 -25.45 -19.31 6.95
CA PRO A 137 -25.51 -20.17 8.12
C PRO A 137 -24.26 -20.02 9.01
N PRO A 138 -24.37 -19.98 10.35
CA PRO A 138 -23.22 -19.86 11.25
C PRO A 138 -22.13 -20.92 10.99
N LYS A 139 -22.53 -22.15 10.66
CA LYS A 139 -21.60 -23.24 10.31
C LYS A 139 -20.80 -22.94 9.04
N ALA A 140 -21.43 -22.36 8.01
CA ALA A 140 -20.73 -21.97 6.79
C ALA A 140 -19.74 -20.83 7.05
N ARG A 141 -20.13 -19.85 7.88
CA ARG A 141 -19.23 -18.76 8.31
C ARG A 141 -18.03 -19.27 9.12
N ASP A 142 -18.26 -20.25 10.00
CA ASP A 142 -17.19 -20.85 10.81
C ASP A 142 -16.19 -21.62 9.95
N GLU A 143 -16.66 -22.44 9.01
CA GLU A 143 -15.79 -23.13 8.05
C GLU A 143 -15.04 -22.12 7.16
N PHE A 144 -15.69 -21.06 6.67
CA PHE A 144 -15.00 -20.00 5.91
C PHE A 144 -13.90 -19.32 6.74
N ARG A 145 -14.18 -18.97 8.00
CA ARG A 145 -13.21 -18.36 8.91
C ARG A 145 -11.99 -19.26 9.14
N LYS A 146 -12.20 -20.57 9.33
CA LYS A 146 -11.12 -21.55 9.43
C LYS A 146 -10.32 -21.59 8.12
N GLY A 147 -10.98 -21.60 6.98
CA GLY A 147 -10.32 -21.58 5.66
C GLY A 147 -9.39 -20.37 5.49
N VAL A 148 -9.89 -19.17 5.79
CA VAL A 148 -9.08 -17.94 5.75
C VAL A 148 -7.93 -17.96 6.76
N GLN A 149 -8.14 -18.52 7.96
CA GLN A 149 -7.07 -18.68 8.95
C GLN A 149 -5.96 -19.59 8.42
N GLN A 150 -6.30 -20.70 7.76
CA GLN A 150 -5.33 -21.61 7.18
C GLN A 150 -4.59 -20.99 5.97
N LEU A 151 -5.26 -20.15 5.17
CA LEU A 151 -4.59 -19.36 4.13
C LEU A 151 -3.50 -18.47 4.74
N ARG A 152 -3.78 -17.80 5.86
CA ARG A 152 -2.80 -16.98 6.59
C ARG A 152 -1.66 -17.82 7.19
N ALA A 153 -1.95 -19.05 7.60
CA ALA A 153 -0.94 -20.00 8.07
C ALA A 153 -0.11 -20.63 6.93
N GLY A 154 -0.49 -20.41 5.67
CA GLY A 154 0.16 -21.00 4.50
C GLY A 154 -0.28 -22.44 4.20
N ASP A 155 -1.17 -23.04 5.00
CA ASP A 155 -1.71 -24.38 4.75
C ASP A 155 -2.85 -24.30 3.72
N ARG A 156 -2.45 -24.30 2.46
CA ARG A 156 -3.33 -24.25 1.30
C ARG A 156 -4.30 -25.45 1.23
N THR A 157 -3.85 -26.63 1.67
CA THR A 157 -4.65 -27.85 1.63
C THR A 157 -5.79 -27.80 2.63
N LEU A 158 -5.50 -27.43 3.89
CA LEU A 158 -6.54 -27.25 4.91
C LEU A 158 -7.44 -26.06 4.60
N ALA A 159 -6.88 -24.98 4.07
CA ALA A 159 -7.65 -23.84 3.61
C ALA A 159 -8.71 -24.24 2.59
N ARG A 160 -8.30 -24.92 1.51
CA ARG A 160 -9.22 -25.44 0.48
C ARG A 160 -10.33 -26.29 1.09
N LYS A 161 -9.96 -27.26 1.94
CA LYS A 161 -10.92 -28.16 2.60
C LYS A 161 -12.00 -27.38 3.37
N HIS A 162 -11.60 -26.39 4.16
CA HIS A 162 -12.53 -25.59 4.94
C HIS A 162 -13.40 -24.67 4.06
N LEU A 163 -12.83 -24.08 3.00
CA LEU A 163 -13.60 -23.26 2.07
C LEU A 163 -14.62 -24.09 1.28
N GLU A 164 -14.24 -25.29 0.82
CA GLU A 164 -15.16 -26.24 0.18
C GLU A 164 -16.26 -26.69 1.13
N ASN A 165 -15.96 -26.92 2.41
CA ASN A 165 -16.99 -27.22 3.41
C ASN A 165 -17.96 -26.06 3.61
N ALA A 166 -17.46 -24.81 3.64
CA ALA A 166 -18.31 -23.63 3.70
C ALA A 166 -19.29 -23.57 2.52
N LEU A 167 -18.82 -23.89 1.31
CA LEU A 167 -19.64 -23.93 0.10
C LEU A 167 -20.57 -25.15 0.02
N LYS A 168 -20.20 -26.29 0.60
CA LYS A 168 -21.12 -27.44 0.76
C LYS A 168 -22.30 -27.08 1.66
N ILE A 169 -22.06 -26.31 2.72
CA ILE A 169 -23.11 -25.85 3.64
C ILE A 169 -23.92 -24.72 3.00
N TYR A 170 -23.26 -23.80 2.29
CA TYR A 170 -23.90 -22.65 1.66
C TYR A 170 -23.24 -22.33 0.31
N PRO A 171 -23.76 -22.87 -0.81
CA PRO A 171 -23.17 -22.68 -2.14
C PRO A 171 -23.20 -21.23 -2.65
N GLN A 172 -24.06 -20.39 -2.07
CA GLN A 172 -24.21 -18.99 -2.46
C GLN A 172 -23.35 -18.06 -1.60
N PHE A 173 -22.07 -18.40 -1.41
CA PHE A 173 -21.14 -17.66 -0.56
C PHE A 173 -20.03 -16.98 -1.39
N PRO A 174 -20.24 -15.74 -1.88
CA PRO A 174 -19.28 -15.06 -2.77
C PRO A 174 -17.86 -14.97 -2.21
N GLN A 175 -17.72 -14.71 -0.90
CA GLN A 175 -16.42 -14.59 -0.25
C GLN A 175 -15.65 -15.92 -0.23
N ALA A 176 -16.34 -17.05 -0.02
CA ALA A 176 -15.72 -18.37 -0.05
C ALA A 176 -15.32 -18.78 -1.48
N LEU A 177 -16.15 -18.44 -2.48
CA LEU A 177 -15.85 -18.62 -3.89
C LEU A 177 -14.62 -17.80 -4.32
N LEU A 178 -14.53 -16.53 -3.92
CA LEU A 178 -13.36 -15.68 -4.19
C LEU A 178 -12.08 -16.24 -3.56
N ALA A 179 -12.16 -16.71 -2.31
CA ALA A 179 -11.01 -17.29 -1.60
C ALA A 179 -10.51 -18.57 -2.29
N LEU A 180 -11.40 -19.44 -2.76
CA LEU A 180 -11.03 -20.62 -3.56
C LEU A 180 -10.43 -20.22 -4.91
N ALA A 181 -11.05 -19.27 -5.62
CA ALA A 181 -10.55 -18.79 -6.90
C ALA A 181 -9.14 -18.18 -6.77
N THR A 182 -8.86 -17.47 -5.68
CA THR A 182 -7.53 -16.94 -5.36
C THR A 182 -6.51 -18.07 -5.19
N LEU A 183 -6.89 -19.13 -4.48
CA LEU A 183 -6.04 -20.29 -4.29
C LEU A 183 -5.79 -21.03 -5.61
N GLU A 184 -6.81 -21.17 -6.45
CA GLU A 184 -6.73 -21.82 -7.75
C GLU A 184 -5.84 -21.05 -8.73
N LEU A 185 -5.88 -19.73 -8.70
CA LEU A 185 -4.92 -18.90 -9.42
C LEU A 185 -3.46 -19.16 -8.99
N GLN A 186 -3.21 -19.30 -7.68
CA GLN A 186 -1.88 -19.62 -7.18
C GLN A 186 -1.42 -21.04 -7.55
N GLU A 187 -2.36 -21.96 -7.76
CA GLU A 187 -2.11 -23.33 -8.21
C GLU A 187 -2.08 -23.47 -9.74
N GLU A 188 -2.05 -22.37 -10.49
CA GLU A 188 -2.07 -22.34 -11.96
C GLU A 188 -3.30 -23.03 -12.57
N LYS A 189 -4.46 -22.91 -11.91
CA LYS A 189 -5.77 -23.43 -12.34
C LYS A 189 -6.76 -22.30 -12.68
N PRO A 190 -6.47 -21.45 -13.67
CA PRO A 190 -7.27 -20.24 -13.95
C PRO A 190 -8.69 -20.55 -14.44
N ASN A 191 -8.93 -21.70 -15.08
CA ASN A 191 -10.29 -22.08 -15.52
C ASN A 191 -11.23 -22.38 -14.35
N LEU A 192 -10.75 -23.04 -13.29
CA LEU A 192 -11.56 -23.26 -12.08
C LEU A 192 -11.84 -21.94 -11.36
N ALA A 193 -10.81 -21.08 -11.26
CA ALA A 193 -10.96 -19.76 -10.66
C ALA A 193 -12.02 -18.91 -11.39
N LEU A 194 -12.04 -18.98 -12.73
CA LEU A 194 -13.03 -18.31 -13.57
C LEU A 194 -14.45 -18.76 -13.23
N GLU A 195 -14.71 -20.07 -13.14
CA GLU A 195 -16.04 -20.61 -12.82
C GLU A 195 -16.54 -20.11 -11.46
N HIS A 196 -15.68 -20.20 -10.43
CA HIS A 196 -16.00 -19.73 -9.08
C HIS A 196 -16.26 -18.22 -9.04
N LEU A 197 -15.47 -17.42 -9.76
CA LEU A 197 -15.66 -15.96 -9.80
C LEU A 197 -16.91 -15.55 -10.57
N GLN A 198 -17.21 -16.21 -11.70
CA GLN A 198 -18.46 -15.99 -12.41
C GLN A 198 -19.66 -16.33 -11.53
N GLN A 199 -19.59 -17.39 -10.73
CA GLN A 199 -20.61 -17.68 -9.73
C GLN A 199 -20.69 -16.58 -8.65
N ALA A 200 -19.55 -16.15 -8.11
CA ALA A 200 -19.50 -15.14 -7.06
C ALA A 200 -20.16 -13.82 -7.50
N VAL A 201 -19.81 -13.31 -8.69
CA VAL A 201 -20.38 -12.06 -9.20
C VAL A 201 -21.83 -12.20 -9.66
N ARG A 202 -22.28 -13.40 -10.05
CA ARG A 202 -23.72 -13.67 -10.30
C ARG A 202 -24.55 -13.63 -9.02
N ILE A 203 -23.99 -14.09 -7.90
CA ILE A 203 -24.66 -14.06 -6.60
C ILE A 203 -24.70 -12.62 -6.06
N ASP A 204 -23.59 -11.90 -6.17
CA ASP A 204 -23.48 -10.50 -5.77
C ASP A 204 -22.90 -9.66 -6.91
N ASN A 205 -23.80 -9.02 -7.67
CA ASN A 205 -23.46 -8.14 -8.79
C ASN A 205 -22.76 -6.83 -8.35
N ASN A 206 -22.64 -6.58 -7.04
CA ASN A 206 -21.90 -5.44 -6.48
C ASN A 206 -20.58 -5.87 -5.83
N TYR A 207 -20.13 -7.10 -6.09
CA TYR A 207 -18.92 -7.63 -5.47
C TYR A 207 -17.65 -7.15 -6.20
N GLY A 208 -17.19 -5.94 -5.84
CA GLY A 208 -16.05 -5.27 -6.46
C GLY A 208 -14.78 -6.11 -6.49
N ASP A 209 -14.42 -6.76 -5.37
CA ASP A 209 -13.25 -7.65 -5.31
C ASP A 209 -13.39 -8.87 -6.23
N GLY A 210 -14.62 -9.37 -6.38
CA GLY A 210 -14.96 -10.46 -7.30
C GLY A 210 -14.71 -10.07 -8.76
N TYR A 211 -15.18 -8.89 -9.16
CA TYR A 211 -14.91 -8.37 -10.51
C TYR A 211 -13.42 -8.06 -10.74
N LEU A 212 -12.70 -7.59 -9.73
CA LEU A 212 -11.27 -7.32 -9.86
C LEU A 212 -10.49 -8.61 -10.14
N LEU A 213 -10.74 -9.65 -9.33
CA LEU A 213 -10.07 -10.93 -9.52
C LEU A 213 -10.51 -11.60 -10.83
N LEU A 214 -11.78 -11.44 -11.21
CA LEU A 214 -12.30 -11.94 -12.49
C LEU A 214 -11.57 -11.28 -13.67
N SER A 215 -11.36 -9.96 -13.64
CA SER A 215 -10.58 -9.25 -14.66
C SER A 215 -9.17 -9.83 -14.78
N ARG A 216 -8.50 -10.10 -13.66
CA ARG A 216 -7.16 -10.71 -13.64
C ARG A 216 -7.15 -12.10 -14.24
N VAL A 217 -8.11 -12.96 -13.87
CA VAL A 217 -8.25 -14.31 -14.44
C VAL A 217 -8.47 -14.24 -15.95
N LEU A 218 -9.34 -13.34 -16.41
CA LEU A 218 -9.64 -13.16 -17.82
C LEU A 218 -8.41 -12.69 -18.61
N ASN A 219 -7.62 -11.76 -18.05
CA ASN A 219 -6.31 -11.37 -18.61
C ASN A 219 -5.37 -12.58 -18.75
N HIS A 220 -5.25 -13.39 -17.70
CA HIS A 220 -4.40 -14.58 -17.70
C HIS A 220 -4.85 -15.62 -18.74
N LEU A 221 -6.16 -15.74 -18.98
CA LEU A 221 -6.75 -16.63 -19.99
C LEU A 221 -6.77 -16.04 -21.40
N GLY A 222 -6.27 -14.82 -21.61
CA GLY A 222 -6.28 -14.14 -22.90
C GLY A 222 -7.65 -13.61 -23.35
N ARG A 223 -8.64 -13.58 -22.46
CA ARG A 223 -10.00 -13.09 -22.72
C ARG A 223 -10.10 -11.59 -22.46
N TYR A 224 -9.32 -10.82 -23.22
CA TYR A 224 -9.04 -9.40 -22.92
C TYR A 224 -10.27 -8.49 -22.98
N SER A 225 -11.20 -8.69 -23.92
CA SER A 225 -12.41 -7.87 -24.01
C SER A 225 -13.28 -8.01 -22.74
N GLU A 226 -13.45 -9.24 -22.25
CA GLU A 226 -14.19 -9.49 -21.01
C GLU A 226 -13.43 -9.00 -19.78
N ALA A 227 -12.09 -9.04 -19.81
CA ALA A 227 -11.27 -8.47 -18.73
C ALA A 227 -11.52 -6.96 -18.61
N ILE A 228 -11.60 -6.23 -19.72
CA ILE A 228 -11.93 -4.80 -19.73
C ILE A 228 -13.31 -4.57 -19.09
N GLU A 229 -14.33 -5.34 -19.47
CA GLU A 229 -15.67 -5.21 -18.88
C GLU A 229 -15.68 -5.44 -17.36
N ALA A 230 -14.97 -6.48 -16.89
CA ALA A 230 -14.83 -6.77 -15.46
C ALA A 230 -14.05 -5.66 -14.71
N ALA A 231 -12.99 -5.11 -15.31
CA ALA A 231 -12.24 -3.99 -14.76
C ALA A 231 -13.10 -2.71 -14.67
N GLU A 232 -13.93 -2.43 -15.68
CA GLU A 232 -14.84 -1.28 -15.68
C GLU A 232 -15.92 -1.41 -14.61
N LYS A 233 -16.47 -2.62 -14.41
CA LYS A 233 -17.36 -2.93 -13.27
C LYS A 233 -16.66 -2.73 -11.94
N THR A 234 -15.40 -3.17 -11.81
CA THR A 234 -14.60 -2.93 -10.62
C THR A 234 -14.44 -1.45 -10.34
N ASN A 235 -14.09 -0.65 -11.35
CA ASN A 235 -13.90 0.79 -11.22
C ASN A 235 -15.21 1.52 -10.82
N ALA A 236 -16.37 1.05 -11.31
CA ALA A 236 -17.66 1.60 -10.90
C ALA A 236 -18.00 1.31 -9.42
N LEU A 237 -17.59 0.14 -8.91
CA LEU A 237 -17.86 -0.29 -7.53
C LEU A 237 -16.79 0.20 -6.53
N LEU A 238 -15.54 0.31 -7.00
CA LEU A 238 -14.34 0.65 -6.24
C LEU A 238 -13.58 1.77 -6.99
N PRO A 239 -14.07 3.03 -6.94
CA PRO A 239 -13.57 4.13 -7.79
C PRO A 239 -12.12 4.56 -7.56
N ASN A 240 -11.47 4.06 -6.50
CA ASN A 240 -10.07 4.36 -6.18
C ASN A 240 -9.15 3.11 -6.26
N ALA A 241 -9.64 2.00 -6.80
CA ALA A 241 -8.85 0.78 -6.96
C ALA A 241 -7.95 0.90 -8.21
N TRP A 242 -6.71 1.34 -8.02
CA TRP A 242 -5.71 1.42 -9.11
C TRP A 242 -5.51 0.07 -9.81
N GLN A 243 -5.73 -1.03 -9.10
CA GLN A 243 -5.64 -2.40 -9.63
C GLN A 243 -6.60 -2.61 -10.80
N ALA A 244 -7.80 -2.01 -10.77
CA ALA A 244 -8.76 -2.12 -11.86
C ALA A 244 -8.21 -1.46 -13.14
N GLN A 245 -7.61 -0.27 -13.01
CA GLN A 245 -6.96 0.40 -14.14
C GLN A 245 -5.75 -0.36 -14.65
N PHE A 246 -4.97 -0.98 -13.75
CA PHE A 246 -3.86 -1.84 -14.15
C PHE A 246 -4.34 -3.02 -15.00
N GLU A 247 -5.33 -3.79 -14.52
CA GLU A 247 -5.87 -4.94 -15.25
C GLU A 247 -6.49 -4.51 -16.60
N ARG A 248 -7.16 -3.35 -16.65
CA ARG A 248 -7.66 -2.76 -17.89
C ARG A 248 -6.54 -2.38 -18.85
N GLY A 249 -5.45 -1.80 -18.35
CA GLY A 249 -4.27 -1.43 -19.12
C GLY A 249 -3.58 -2.64 -19.74
N ILE A 250 -3.45 -3.75 -18.99
CA ILE A 250 -2.91 -5.02 -19.49
C ILE A 250 -3.77 -5.56 -20.64
N ALA A 251 -5.09 -5.61 -20.46
CA ALA A 251 -6.01 -6.05 -21.50
C ALA A 251 -5.94 -5.17 -22.76
N ALA A 252 -5.88 -3.84 -22.57
CA ALA A 252 -5.77 -2.87 -23.65
C ALA A 252 -4.46 -3.03 -24.44
N LEU A 253 -3.33 -3.23 -23.78
CA LEU A 253 -2.05 -3.51 -24.44
C LEU A 253 -2.09 -4.78 -25.29
N ALA A 254 -2.72 -5.83 -24.78
CA ALA A 254 -2.83 -7.10 -25.49
C ALA A 254 -3.70 -6.95 -26.76
N LEU A 255 -4.75 -6.12 -26.71
CA LEU A 255 -5.58 -5.77 -27.86
C LEU A 255 -4.96 -4.71 -28.78
N GLY A 256 -3.79 -4.17 -28.44
CA GLY A 256 -3.14 -3.08 -29.20
C GLY A 256 -3.83 -1.72 -29.06
N ASN A 257 -4.77 -1.57 -28.13
CA ASN A 257 -5.43 -0.31 -27.83
C ASN A 257 -4.54 0.57 -26.94
N LEU A 258 -3.51 1.16 -27.55
CA LEU A 258 -2.54 2.00 -26.86
C LEU A 258 -3.18 3.20 -26.16
N ALA A 259 -4.18 3.84 -26.78
CA ALA A 259 -4.86 4.98 -26.19
C ALA A 259 -5.52 4.62 -24.84
N MET A 260 -6.19 3.47 -24.78
CA MET A 260 -6.80 2.99 -23.53
C MET A 260 -5.75 2.58 -22.50
N ALA A 261 -4.65 1.94 -22.90
CA ALA A 261 -3.56 1.57 -22.01
C ALA A 261 -2.90 2.81 -21.37
N THR A 262 -2.61 3.83 -22.17
CA THR A 262 -2.06 5.11 -21.69
C THR A 262 -3.03 5.82 -20.76
N ALA A 263 -4.32 5.89 -21.12
CA ALA A 263 -5.34 6.50 -20.25
C ALA A 263 -5.46 5.78 -18.90
N ALA A 264 -5.36 4.44 -18.90
CA ALA A 264 -5.37 3.65 -17.67
C ALA A 264 -4.13 3.94 -16.80
N LEU A 265 -2.93 3.99 -17.40
CA LEU A 265 -1.71 4.38 -16.70
C LEU A 265 -1.81 5.76 -16.07
N GLU A 266 -2.27 6.76 -16.82
CA GLU A 266 -2.45 8.12 -16.32
C GLU A 266 -3.42 8.20 -15.13
N GLN A 267 -4.46 7.35 -15.11
CA GLN A 267 -5.37 7.28 -13.97
C GLN A 267 -4.70 6.69 -12.72
N ILE A 268 -3.83 5.68 -12.88
CA ILE A 268 -3.03 5.16 -11.77
C ILE A 268 -2.10 6.26 -11.23
N GLU A 269 -1.40 6.97 -12.12
CA GLU A 269 -0.44 8.03 -11.80
C GLU A 269 -1.09 9.29 -11.20
N ARG A 270 -2.37 9.55 -11.50
CA ARG A 270 -3.13 10.63 -10.87
C ARG A 270 -3.79 10.23 -9.54
N GLY A 271 -3.85 8.94 -9.25
CA GLY A 271 -4.50 8.40 -8.06
C GLY A 271 -3.65 8.53 -6.79
N ALA A 272 -4.13 7.91 -5.71
CA ALA A 272 -3.44 7.86 -4.42
C ALA A 272 -2.16 6.99 -4.41
N SER A 273 -1.85 6.29 -5.51
CA SER A 273 -0.72 5.35 -5.60
C SER A 273 0.07 5.53 -6.92
N PRO A 274 0.66 6.72 -7.12
CA PRO A 274 1.23 7.12 -8.41
C PRO A 274 2.56 6.43 -8.76
N ASP A 275 3.31 5.93 -7.76
CA ASP A 275 4.58 5.22 -7.96
C ASP A 275 4.44 3.75 -7.54
N THR A 276 3.45 3.07 -8.12
CA THR A 276 3.28 1.62 -7.93
C THR A 276 4.19 0.84 -8.89
N PRO A 277 4.78 -0.28 -8.45
CA PRO A 277 5.52 -1.18 -9.32
C PRO A 277 4.72 -1.60 -10.57
N GLU A 278 3.41 -1.76 -10.42
CA GLU A 278 2.49 -2.10 -11.50
C GLU A 278 2.34 -0.99 -12.54
N ALA A 279 2.32 0.28 -12.12
CA ALA A 279 2.36 1.41 -13.06
C ALA A 279 3.66 1.43 -13.88
N GLN A 280 4.80 1.17 -13.23
CA GLN A 280 6.10 1.09 -13.92
C GLN A 280 6.11 -0.04 -14.96
N LEU A 281 5.56 -1.21 -14.63
CA LEU A 281 5.42 -2.32 -15.56
C LEU A 281 4.47 -2.04 -16.71
N LEU A 282 3.32 -1.40 -16.44
CA LEU A 282 2.37 -1.01 -17.48
C LEU A 282 3.01 0.00 -18.45
N ARG A 283 3.76 0.97 -17.92
CA ARG A 283 4.52 1.95 -18.71
C ARG A 283 5.58 1.28 -19.57
N ALA A 284 6.35 0.34 -19.02
CA ALA A 284 7.30 -0.46 -19.79
C ALA A 284 6.60 -1.22 -20.94
N GLY A 285 5.44 -1.82 -20.67
CA GLY A 285 4.63 -2.50 -21.69
C GLY A 285 4.15 -1.57 -22.82
N ILE A 286 3.72 -0.35 -22.47
CA ILE A 286 3.38 0.70 -23.46
C ILE A 286 4.59 1.04 -24.31
N TYR A 287 5.76 1.29 -23.69
CA TYR A 287 6.98 1.60 -24.42
C TYR A 287 7.38 0.48 -25.39
N LEU A 288 7.31 -0.78 -24.98
CA LEU A 288 7.57 -1.92 -25.87
C LEU A 288 6.61 -1.96 -27.05
N LYS A 289 5.31 -1.72 -26.84
CA LYS A 289 4.33 -1.67 -27.94
C LYS A 289 4.52 -0.48 -28.89
N THR A 290 5.16 0.58 -28.42
CA THR A 290 5.50 1.77 -29.24
C THR A 290 6.93 1.74 -29.80
N GLU A 291 7.63 0.61 -29.72
CA GLU A 291 9.03 0.45 -30.18
C GLU A 291 10.06 1.36 -29.46
N ARG A 292 9.68 1.91 -28.31
CA ARG A 292 10.52 2.74 -27.43
C ARG A 292 11.33 1.86 -26.48
N VAL A 293 12.17 1.01 -27.08
CA VAL A 293 12.83 -0.12 -26.40
C VAL A 293 13.79 0.34 -25.31
N LEU A 294 14.49 1.46 -25.52
CA LEU A 294 15.44 1.99 -24.53
C LEU A 294 14.72 2.52 -23.27
N GLU A 295 13.59 3.21 -23.44
CA GLU A 295 12.78 3.65 -22.31
C GLU A 295 12.13 2.47 -21.57
N ALA A 296 11.63 1.46 -22.31
CA ALA A 296 11.14 0.23 -21.71
C ALA A 296 12.20 -0.46 -20.84
N LYS A 297 13.43 -0.56 -21.37
CA LYS A 297 14.57 -1.12 -20.64
C LYS A 297 14.84 -0.36 -19.34
N ALA A 298 14.89 0.97 -19.39
CA ALA A 298 15.14 1.81 -18.22
C ALA A 298 14.07 1.62 -17.14
N GLU A 299 12.78 1.54 -17.52
CA GLU A 299 11.69 1.28 -16.59
C GLU A 299 11.78 -0.10 -15.94
N LEU A 300 12.07 -1.15 -16.71
CA LEU A 300 12.23 -2.50 -16.18
C LEU A 300 13.42 -2.60 -15.21
N GLN A 301 14.54 -1.93 -15.52
CA GLN A 301 15.69 -1.85 -14.63
C GLN A 301 15.35 -1.11 -13.32
N LYS A 302 14.63 0.01 -13.40
CA LYS A 302 14.17 0.76 -12.22
C LYS A 302 13.25 -0.09 -11.35
N PHE A 303 12.29 -0.79 -11.96
CA PHE A 303 11.38 -1.69 -11.27
C PHE A 303 12.14 -2.82 -10.55
N LEU A 304 13.09 -3.46 -11.22
CA LEU A 304 13.88 -4.56 -10.63
C LEU A 304 14.81 -4.09 -9.51
N LEU A 305 15.31 -2.85 -9.59
CA LEU A 305 16.15 -2.24 -8.56
C LEU A 305 15.33 -1.92 -7.29
N SER A 306 14.13 -1.36 -7.47
CA SER A 306 13.28 -0.92 -6.36
C SER A 306 12.44 -2.05 -5.75
N HIS A 307 12.07 -3.06 -6.54
CA HIS A 307 11.18 -4.14 -6.13
C HIS A 307 11.72 -5.54 -6.53
N PRO A 308 12.89 -5.95 -6.02
CA PRO A 308 13.56 -7.19 -6.46
C PRO A 308 12.78 -8.48 -6.15
N ASN A 309 11.89 -8.42 -5.14
CA ASN A 309 11.08 -9.55 -4.66
C ASN A 309 9.61 -9.47 -5.09
N HIS A 310 9.26 -8.56 -6.02
CA HIS A 310 7.90 -8.47 -6.55
C HIS A 310 7.50 -9.78 -7.25
N ASN A 311 6.21 -10.16 -7.19
CA ASN A 311 5.71 -11.37 -7.86
C ASN A 311 5.93 -11.33 -9.39
N LEU A 312 5.96 -10.13 -9.97
CA LEU A 312 6.25 -9.89 -11.40
C LEU A 312 7.75 -9.67 -11.71
N ALA A 313 8.65 -9.78 -10.73
CA ALA A 313 10.09 -9.59 -10.93
C ALA A 313 10.70 -10.60 -11.89
N SER A 314 10.27 -11.86 -11.84
CA SER A 314 10.72 -12.89 -12.79
C SER A 314 10.34 -12.56 -14.24
N LEU A 315 9.11 -12.09 -14.47
CA LEU A 315 8.64 -11.66 -15.78
C LEU A 315 9.42 -10.45 -16.28
N ALA A 316 9.66 -9.46 -15.42
CA ALA A 316 10.43 -8.28 -15.78
C ALA A 316 11.88 -8.63 -16.16
N ARG A 317 12.54 -9.53 -15.42
CA ARG A 317 13.90 -10.03 -15.76
C ARG A 317 13.93 -10.69 -17.13
N LYS A 318 13.00 -11.62 -17.37
CA LYS A 318 12.91 -12.31 -18.67
C LYS A 318 12.69 -11.34 -19.83
N THR A 319 11.84 -10.33 -19.63
CA THR A 319 11.58 -9.30 -20.63
C THR A 319 12.82 -8.44 -20.90
N LEU A 320 13.53 -8.06 -19.83
CA LEU A 320 14.78 -7.30 -19.93
C LEU A 320 15.87 -8.08 -20.69
N GLU A 321 16.06 -9.37 -20.38
CA GLU A 321 17.01 -10.24 -21.08
C GLU A 321 16.69 -10.33 -22.58
N GLN A 322 15.41 -10.44 -22.95
CA GLN A 322 14.97 -10.44 -24.34
C GLN A 322 15.28 -9.13 -25.06
N ILE A 323 15.08 -7.99 -24.39
CA ILE A 323 15.43 -6.68 -24.95
C ILE A 323 16.94 -6.62 -25.22
N GLU A 324 17.75 -7.02 -24.24
CA GLU A 324 19.22 -6.94 -24.34
C GLU A 324 19.79 -7.86 -25.41
N ALA A 325 19.20 -9.04 -25.60
CA ALA A 325 19.60 -9.95 -26.67
C ALA A 325 19.34 -9.40 -28.08
N ASN A 326 18.34 -8.52 -28.23
CA ASN A 326 17.88 -8.00 -29.52
C ASN A 326 18.42 -6.60 -29.85
N LEU A 327 19.10 -5.93 -28.92
CA LEU A 327 19.72 -4.63 -29.18
C LEU A 327 20.99 -4.80 -30.04
N PRO A 328 21.18 -3.98 -31.08
CA PRO A 328 22.43 -3.99 -31.85
C PRO A 328 23.60 -3.60 -30.93
N ARG A 329 24.69 -4.38 -31.01
CA ARG A 329 25.94 -4.15 -30.28
C ARG A 329 26.72 -2.95 -30.79
#